data_AF-A0A161MBC2-F1
#
_entry.id   AF-A0A161MBC2-F1
#
_cell.length_a   1.000
_cell.length_b   1.000
_cell.length_c   1.000
_cell.angle_alpha   90.00
_cell.angle_beta   90.00
_cell.angle_gamma   90.00
#
_symmetry.space_group_name_H-M   'P 1'
#
loop_
_entity.id
_entity.type
_entity.pdbx_description
1 polymer ?
#
loop_
_entity_poly.entity_id
_entity_poly.type
_entity_poly.pdbx_seq_one_letter_code
_entity_poly.pdbx_strand_id
1 'polypeptide(L)' 'MATSAVTGRFGPTGAQRVTLEPLLPEGVRSGRPVVWSKRRLIDGIRWRVRTGAP' A
#
# COMPACT_ATOMS: atom_id res chain seq x y z
N MET A 1 -1.12 18.11 28.42
CA MET A 1 -2.12 17.06 28.13
C MET A 1 -2.75 17.38 26.78
N ALA A 2 -2.57 16.55 25.76
CA ALA A 2 -3.18 16.78 24.45
C ALA A 2 -3.95 15.53 24.01
N THR A 3 -5.27 15.67 23.94
CA THR A 3 -6.22 14.67 23.43
C THR A 3 -6.11 14.63 21.91
N SER A 4 -5.94 13.43 21.33
CA SER A 4 -6.15 13.23 19.89
C SER A 4 -7.23 12.17 19.66
N ALA A 5 -8.42 12.64 19.28
CA ALA A 5 -9.44 11.82 18.64
C ALA A 5 -9.72 12.44 17.27
N VAL A 6 -9.19 11.82 16.21
CA VAL A 6 -9.59 12.06 14.81
C VAL A 6 -9.51 10.72 14.08
N THR A 7 -10.66 10.22 13.64
CA THR A 7 -10.78 9.02 12.82
C THR A 7 -10.36 9.35 11.39
N GLY A 8 -9.07 9.21 11.10
CA GLY A 8 -8.47 9.34 9.79
C GLY A 8 -7.03 8.83 9.81
N ARG A 9 -6.55 8.20 8.73
CA ARG A 9 -5.17 7.69 8.66
C ARG A 9 -4.20 8.86 8.50
N PHE A 10 -3.79 9.47 9.61
CA PHE A 10 -2.82 10.57 9.60
C PHE A 10 -1.40 10.01 9.41
N GLY A 11 -0.68 10.56 8.42
CA GLY A 11 0.75 10.29 8.27
C GLY A 11 1.57 11.07 9.31
N PRO A 12 2.78 10.61 9.66
CA PRO A 12 3.64 11.36 10.57
C PRO A 12 4.06 12.70 9.94
N THR A 13 4.11 13.75 10.76
CA THR A 13 4.67 15.06 10.38
C THR A 13 6.15 14.91 10.01
N GLY A 14 6.71 15.79 9.16
CA GLY A 14 8.10 15.67 8.68
C GLY A 14 9.15 15.45 9.77
N ALA A 15 9.07 16.17 10.89
CA ALA A 15 9.95 15.98 12.04
C ALA A 15 9.76 14.60 12.70
N GLN A 16 8.53 14.14 12.84
CA GLN A 16 8.23 12.79 13.34
C GLN A 16 8.76 11.72 12.39
N ARG A 17 8.75 11.98 11.08
CA ARG A 17 9.28 11.06 10.07
C ARG A 17 10.78 10.88 10.21
N VAL A 18 11.55 11.95 10.43
CA VAL A 18 13.01 11.86 10.65
C VAL A 18 13.35 11.02 11.89
N THR A 19 12.57 11.18 12.97
CA THR A 19 12.76 10.36 14.19
C THR A 19 12.39 8.89 13.98
N LEU A 20 11.37 8.62 13.15
CA LEU A 20 10.85 7.27 12.93
C LEU A 20 11.55 6.51 11.81
N GLU A 21 12.12 7.19 10.82
CA GLU A 21 12.80 6.61 9.65
C GLU A 21 13.80 5.50 10.00
N PRO A 22 14.69 5.64 11.01
CA PRO A 22 15.61 4.55 11.38
C PRO A 22 14.92 3.36 12.08
N LEU A 23 13.68 3.53 12.54
CA LEU A 23 12.89 2.51 13.22
C LEU A 23 11.86 1.82 12.31
N LEU A 24 11.65 2.36 11.10
CA LEU A 24 10.77 1.75 10.14
C LEU A 24 11.39 0.44 9.64
N PRO A 25 10.58 -0.63 9.46
CA PRO A 25 11.07 -1.84 8.81
C PRO A 25 11.66 -1.47 7.44
N GLU A 26 12.73 -2.14 7.05
CA GLU A 26 13.30 -1.99 5.71
C GLU A 26 12.15 -1.99 4.70
N GLY A 27 11.97 -0.86 4.01
CA GLY A 27 10.87 -0.71 3.07
C GLY A 27 10.90 -1.89 2.13
N VAL A 28 9.76 -2.61 2.01
CA VAL A 28 9.65 -3.78 1.12
C VAL A 28 10.22 -3.35 -0.22
N ARG A 29 11.40 -3.89 -0.58
CA ARG A 29 12.10 -3.53 -1.80
C ARG A 29 11.09 -3.64 -2.93
N SER A 30 11.05 -2.62 -3.79
CA SER A 30 10.21 -2.58 -5.00
C SER A 30 10.36 -3.81 -5.91
N GLY A 31 11.33 -4.67 -5.61
CA GLY A 31 11.64 -5.91 -6.28
C GLY A 31 11.03 -7.20 -5.73
N ARG A 32 10.12 -7.22 -4.73
CA ARG A 32 9.33 -8.45 -4.53
C ARG A 32 8.45 -8.61 -5.76
N PRO A 33 8.70 -9.61 -6.64
CA PRO A 33 7.88 -9.77 -7.81
C PRO A 33 6.45 -10.02 -7.32
N VAL A 34 5.50 -9.26 -7.85
CA VAL A 34 4.09 -9.62 -7.67
C VAL A 34 3.99 -11.05 -8.20
N VAL A 35 3.54 -11.98 -7.35
CA VAL A 35 3.44 -13.44 -7.64
C VAL A 35 2.74 -13.69 -8.99
N TRP A 36 1.94 -12.73 -9.41
CA TRP A 36 1.37 -12.61 -10.74
C TRP A 36 2.00 -11.39 -11.40
N SER A 37 2.47 -11.51 -12.64
CA SER A 37 2.77 -10.29 -13.42
C SER A 37 1.52 -9.39 -13.33
N LYS A 38 1.68 -8.09 -13.03
CA LYS A 38 0.53 -7.16 -12.92
C LYS A 38 -0.41 -7.28 -14.13
N ARG A 39 0.16 -7.66 -15.28
CA ARG A 39 -0.52 -7.99 -16.52
C ARG A 39 -1.50 -9.15 -16.39
N ARG A 40 -1.13 -10.27 -15.75
CA ARG A 40 -2.00 -11.43 -15.53
C ARG A 40 -3.23 -11.09 -14.66
N LEU A 41 -3.08 -10.19 -13.68
CA LEU A 41 -4.21 -9.69 -12.89
C LEU A 41 -5.16 -8.84 -13.75
N ILE A 42 -4.61 -7.91 -14.53
CA ILE A 42 -5.37 -7.03 -15.43
C ILE A 42 -6.09 -7.86 -16.49
N ASP A 43 -5.42 -8.85 -17.08
CA ASP A 43 -5.99 -9.72 -18.10
C ASP A 43 -7.12 -10.59 -17.54
N GLY A 44 -6.96 -11.12 -16.31
CA GLY A 44 -8.02 -11.86 -15.61
C GLY A 44 -9.26 -11.00 -15.31
N ILE A 45 -9.07 -9.73 -14.93
CA ILE A 45 -10.18 -8.78 -14.74
C ILE A 45 -10.85 -8.46 -16.08
N ARG A 46 -10.07 -8.13 -17.13
CA ARG A 46 -10.60 -7.83 -18.48
C ARG A 46 -11.39 -8.99 -19.05
N TRP A 47 -10.92 -10.23 -18.83
CA TRP A 47 -11.64 -11.42 -19.27
C TRP A 47 -12.98 -11.55 -18.56
N ARG A 48 -13.02 -11.49 -17.20
CA ARG A 48 -14.26 -11.59 -16.42
C ARG A 48 -15.30 -10.54 -16.83
N VAL A 49 -14.87 -9.28 -17.01
CA VAL A 49 -15.75 -8.20 -17.48
C VAL A 49 -16.29 -8.45 -18.89
N ARG A 50 -15.47 -8.99 -19.80
CA ARG A 50 -15.90 -9.30 -21.18
C ARG A 50 -16.86 -10.47 -21.24
N THR A 51 -16.64 -11.51 -20.44
CA THR A 51 -17.40 -12.77 -20.51
C THR A 51 -18.60 -12.80 -19.56
N GLY A 52 -18.72 -11.84 -18.64
CA GLY A 52 -19.76 -11.85 -17.60
C GLY A 52 -19.54 -12.93 -16.54
N ALA A 53 -18.31 -13.40 -16.37
CA ALA A 53 -17.97 -14.41 -15.36
C ALA A 53 -17.76 -13.74 -13.98
N PRO A 54 -18.29 -14.32 -12.89
CA PRO A 54 -18.05 -13.83 -11.53
C PRO A 54 -16.56 -13.88 -11.12
#